data_AF-K1QUK7-F1
#
_entry.id   AF-K1QUK7-F1
#
_cell.length_a   1.000
_cell.length_b   1.000
_cell.length_c   1.000
_cell.angle_alpha   90.00
_cell.angle_beta   90.00
_cell.angle_gamma   90.00
#
_symmetry.space_group_name_H-M   'P 1'
#
loop_
_entity.id
_entity.type
_entity.pdbx_description
1 polymer ?
#
loop_
_entity_poly.entity_id
_entity_poly.type
_entity_poly.pdbx_seq_one_letter_code
_entity_poly.pdbx_strand_id
1 'polypeptide(L)'
;MTKTVKVKGVDVNVKSVALKDETDSIKVSLWRNLSDSSIVGKYLSITNVVVTSFNEEISVSTTSKSILEECEPPVSQIHGSAIAFEKTELNISLLMNVHDEYATYEVPICMIAAALGCNTEDIETELQNNLPLQCSFILKDSTVEEIISITKSS
;
A
#
# COMPACT_ATOMS: atom_id res chain seq x y z
N MET A 1 4.84 -0.46 -23.77
CA MET A 1 4.94 -0.30 -25.24
C MET A 1 3.53 -0.08 -25.79
N THR A 2 3.30 1.01 -26.53
CA THR A 2 2.00 1.29 -27.15
C THR A 2 1.88 0.52 -28.46
N LYS A 3 0.74 -0.12 -28.68
CA LYS A 3 0.38 -0.87 -29.90
C LYS A 3 -0.74 -0.13 -30.62
N THR A 4 -0.80 -0.23 -31.93
CA THR A 4 -1.90 0.32 -32.73
C THR A 4 -2.74 -0.82 -33.30
N VAL A 5 -4.06 -0.75 -33.14
CA VAL A 5 -5.01 -1.76 -33.60
C VAL A 5 -6.12 -1.11 -34.42
N LYS A 6 -6.66 -1.81 -35.42
CA LYS A 6 -7.79 -1.33 -36.22
C LYS A 6 -9.12 -1.69 -35.56
N VAL A 7 -9.89 -0.69 -35.18
CA VAL A 7 -11.27 -0.85 -34.68
C VAL A 7 -12.21 -0.20 -35.68
N LYS A 8 -13.08 -1.00 -36.32
CA LYS A 8 -14.03 -0.53 -37.36
C LYS A 8 -13.35 0.28 -38.49
N GLY A 9 -12.13 -0.11 -38.87
CA GLY A 9 -11.36 0.55 -39.94
C GLY A 9 -10.55 1.78 -39.52
N VAL A 10 -10.63 2.20 -38.25
CA VAL A 10 -9.86 3.32 -37.69
C VAL A 10 -8.70 2.78 -36.86
N ASP A 11 -7.51 3.33 -37.04
CA ASP A 11 -6.34 3.02 -36.21
C ASP A 11 -6.50 3.63 -34.82
N VAL A 12 -6.36 2.79 -33.79
CA VAL A 12 -6.52 3.15 -32.38
C VAL A 12 -5.32 2.69 -31.59
N ASN A 13 -4.77 3.57 -30.76
CA ASN A 13 -3.68 3.24 -29.86
C ASN A 13 -4.18 2.52 -28.60
N VAL A 14 -3.40 1.52 -28.17
CA VAL A 14 -3.61 0.72 -26.98
C VAL A 14 -2.30 0.53 -26.26
N LYS A 15 -2.28 0.79 -24.96
CA LYS A 15 -1.12 0.54 -24.09
C LYS A 15 -1.53 -0.39 -22.97
N SER A 16 -0.77 -1.46 -22.76
CA SER A 16 -0.95 -2.32 -21.59
C SER A 16 -0.07 -1.82 -20.45
N VAL A 17 -0.66 -1.71 -19.26
CA VAL A 17 0.03 -1.43 -18.00
C VAL A 17 -0.33 -2.52 -16.99
N ALA A 18 0.56 -2.76 -16.04
CA ALA A 18 0.28 -3.61 -14.89
C ALA A 18 -0.03 -2.69 -13.70
N LEU A 19 -1.17 -2.90 -13.06
CA LEU A 19 -1.47 -2.34 -11.74
C LEU A 19 -1.25 -3.45 -10.72
N LYS A 20 -0.72 -3.11 -9.55
CA LYS A 20 -0.52 -4.03 -8.45
C LYS A 20 -1.08 -3.40 -7.18
N ASP A 21 -1.83 -4.17 -6.41
CA ASP A 21 -2.25 -3.84 -5.04
C ASP A 21 -1.69 -4.88 -4.05
N GLU A 22 -2.15 -4.84 -2.80
CA GLU A 22 -1.77 -5.83 -1.79
C GLU A 22 -2.18 -7.28 -2.11
N THR A 23 -3.17 -7.48 -2.99
CA THR A 23 -3.71 -8.81 -3.31
C THR A 23 -3.01 -9.46 -4.50
N ASP A 24 -2.94 -8.77 -5.63
CA ASP A 24 -2.31 -9.29 -6.85
C ASP A 24 -2.01 -8.17 -7.85
N SER A 25 -1.45 -8.54 -9.00
CA SER A 25 -1.26 -7.68 -10.15
C SER A 25 -2.28 -7.98 -11.24
N ILE A 26 -2.84 -6.93 -11.83
CA ILE A 26 -3.76 -7.04 -12.95
C ILE A 26 -3.28 -6.24 -14.15
N LYS A 27 -3.49 -6.82 -15.33
CA LYS A 27 -3.19 -6.17 -16.60
C LYS A 27 -4.35 -5.28 -17.02
N VAL A 28 -4.04 -4.00 -17.23
CA VAL A 28 -4.98 -2.99 -17.70
C VAL A 28 -4.62 -2.55 -19.11
N SER A 29 -5.59 -2.60 -20.02
CA SER A 29 -5.48 -2.10 -21.39
C SER A 29 -6.08 -0.70 -21.50
N LEU A 30 -5.22 0.27 -21.79
CA LEU A 30 -5.56 1.68 -21.92
C LEU A 30 -5.76 2.03 -23.39
N TRP A 31 -6.93 2.53 -23.74
CA TRP A 31 -7.32 2.83 -25.12
C TRP A 31 -7.28 4.33 -25.41
N ARG A 32 -6.99 4.68 -26.68
CA ARG A 32 -7.09 6.06 -27.22
C ARG A 32 -6.21 7.04 -26.45
N ASN A 33 -6.77 8.18 -26.06
CA ASN A 33 -6.07 9.24 -25.32
C ASN A 33 -5.44 8.76 -24.00
N LEU A 34 -5.99 7.70 -23.38
CA LEU A 34 -5.43 7.13 -22.15
C LEU A 34 -4.16 6.30 -22.40
N SER A 35 -3.86 5.92 -23.65
CA SER A 35 -2.63 5.19 -23.97
C SER A 35 -1.37 6.05 -23.90
N ASP A 36 -1.52 7.37 -24.02
CA ASP A 36 -0.40 8.31 -24.10
C ASP A 36 -0.01 8.86 -22.72
N SER A 37 -0.82 8.59 -21.69
CA SER A 37 -0.51 8.93 -20.30
C SER A 37 0.78 8.23 -19.85
N SER A 38 1.67 8.98 -19.17
CA SER A 38 2.83 8.43 -18.45
C SER A 38 2.41 8.11 -17.02
N ILE A 39 2.46 6.82 -16.66
CA ILE A 39 1.69 6.26 -15.54
C ILE A 39 2.51 5.28 -14.69
N VAL A 40 3.80 5.15 -14.99
CA VAL A 40 4.68 4.24 -14.26
C VAL A 40 5.20 4.95 -13.01
N GLY A 41 5.10 4.28 -11.86
CA GLY A 41 5.57 4.80 -10.57
C GLY A 41 4.60 5.74 -9.85
N LYS A 42 3.32 5.76 -10.25
CA LYS A 42 2.26 6.56 -9.62
C LYS A 42 1.14 5.67 -9.12
N TYR A 43 0.44 6.11 -8.08
CA TYR A 43 -0.83 5.51 -7.65
C TYR A 43 -1.97 6.06 -8.50
N LEU A 44 -2.86 5.16 -8.93
CA LEU A 44 -3.85 5.48 -9.95
C LEU A 44 -5.20 4.92 -9.54
N SER A 45 -6.23 5.75 -9.69
CA SER A 45 -7.62 5.33 -9.65
C SER A 45 -8.16 5.30 -11.07
N ILE A 46 -8.74 4.14 -11.45
CA ILE A 46 -9.40 3.97 -12.75
C ILE A 46 -10.85 3.61 -12.53
N THR A 47 -11.76 4.44 -13.03
CA THR A 47 -13.21 4.20 -12.91
C THR A 47 -13.84 3.91 -14.27
N ASN A 48 -15.04 3.31 -14.24
CA ASN A 48 -15.81 2.94 -15.44
C ASN A 48 -15.03 2.04 -16.40
N VAL A 49 -14.38 1.02 -15.85
CA VAL A 49 -13.63 0.01 -16.60
C VAL A 49 -14.49 -1.20 -16.98
N VAL A 50 -14.05 -1.95 -17.98
CA VAL A 50 -14.65 -3.24 -18.34
C VAL A 50 -13.73 -4.36 -17.88
N VAL A 51 -14.26 -5.27 -17.06
CA VAL A 51 -13.56 -6.48 -16.61
C VAL A 51 -13.88 -7.61 -17.58
N THR A 52 -12.86 -8.32 -18.04
CA THR A 52 -12.99 -9.48 -18.93
C THR A 52 -12.14 -10.62 -18.39
N SER A 53 -12.71 -11.81 -18.28
CA SER A 53 -11.98 -13.05 -18.01
C SER A 53 -11.87 -13.88 -19.29
N PHE A 54 -10.65 -14.31 -19.63
CA PHE A 54 -10.42 -15.19 -20.78
C PHE A 54 -9.25 -16.13 -20.47
N ASN A 55 -9.42 -17.44 -20.69
CA ASN A 55 -8.42 -18.47 -20.36
C ASN A 55 -7.84 -18.31 -18.94
N GLU A 56 -8.72 -18.10 -17.96
CA GLU A 56 -8.34 -17.89 -16.54
C GLU A 56 -7.51 -16.62 -16.25
N GLU A 57 -7.20 -15.81 -17.27
CA GLU A 57 -6.59 -14.49 -17.09
C GLU A 57 -7.70 -13.43 -16.95
N ILE A 58 -7.70 -12.72 -15.81
CA ILE A 58 -8.57 -11.55 -15.61
C ILE A 58 -7.83 -10.32 -16.13
N SER A 59 -8.50 -9.56 -16.99
CA SER A 59 -7.97 -8.32 -17.54
C SER A 59 -8.98 -7.20 -17.45
N VAL A 60 -8.47 -5.98 -17.37
CA VAL A 60 -9.28 -4.76 -17.30
C VAL A 60 -9.02 -3.91 -18.54
N SER A 61 -10.07 -3.32 -19.10
CA SER A 61 -9.94 -2.44 -20.26
C SER A 61 -10.65 -1.11 -20.02
N THR A 62 -10.00 -0.01 -20.39
CA THR A 62 -10.65 1.30 -20.39
C THR A 62 -11.57 1.47 -21.59
N THR A 63 -12.60 2.29 -21.41
CA THR A 63 -13.56 2.70 -22.42
C THR A 63 -13.43 4.19 -22.69
N SER A 64 -14.22 4.72 -23.62
CA SER A 64 -14.29 6.18 -23.84
C SER A 64 -14.88 6.95 -22.65
N LYS A 65 -15.45 6.26 -21.66
CA LYS A 65 -16.02 6.85 -20.43
C LYS A 65 -15.14 6.62 -19.20
N SER A 66 -14.03 5.90 -19.35
CA SER A 66 -13.13 5.66 -18.24
C SER A 66 -12.39 6.94 -17.87
N ILE A 67 -12.21 7.13 -16.57
CA ILE A 67 -11.44 8.23 -16.01
C ILE A 67 -10.23 7.59 -15.35
N LEU A 68 -9.04 8.14 -15.65
CA LEU A 68 -7.75 7.73 -15.09
C LEU A 68 -7.19 8.95 -14.36
N GLU A 69 -7.06 8.85 -13.05
CA GLU A 69 -6.57 9.93 -12.18
C GLU A 69 -5.44 9.41 -11.29
N GLU A 70 -4.48 10.29 -11.03
CA GLU A 70 -3.48 10.05 -9.98
C GLU A 70 -4.16 10.19 -8.62
N CYS A 71 -3.87 9.25 -7.72
CA CYS A 71 -4.39 9.27 -6.37
C CYS A 71 -3.26 9.18 -5.35
N GLU A 72 -3.58 9.43 -4.09
CA GLU A 72 -2.67 9.12 -2.99
C GLU A 72 -2.47 7.60 -2.88
N PRO A 73 -1.34 7.16 -2.30
CA PRO A 73 -1.15 5.76 -1.95
C PRO A 73 -2.29 5.26 -1.05
N PRO A 74 -2.74 4.00 -1.23
CA PRO A 74 -3.73 3.43 -0.33
C PRO A 74 -3.16 3.37 1.08
N VAL A 75 -3.91 3.90 2.04
CA VAL A 75 -3.61 3.76 3.46
C VAL A 75 -4.13 2.41 3.93
N SER A 76 -3.26 1.60 4.52
CA SER A 76 -3.64 0.30 5.08
C SER A 76 -3.66 0.38 6.60
N GLN A 77 -4.74 -0.07 7.22
CA GLN A 77 -4.79 -0.21 8.67
C GLN A 77 -4.37 -1.62 9.06
N ILE A 78 -3.34 -1.72 9.91
CA ILE A 78 -2.91 -2.98 10.50
C ILE A 78 -3.23 -3.01 11.99
N HIS A 79 -3.58 -4.20 12.48
CA HIS A 79 -3.80 -4.47 13.89
C HIS A 79 -3.07 -5.76 14.26
N GLY A 80 -2.29 -5.73 15.33
CA GLY A 80 -1.53 -6.91 15.75
C GLY A 80 -0.75 -6.68 17.03
N SER A 81 0.01 -7.70 17.40
CA SER A 81 0.83 -7.68 18.61
C SER A 81 2.28 -7.44 18.25
N ALA A 82 2.87 -6.32 18.66
CA ALA A 82 4.31 -6.16 18.65
C ALA A 82 4.92 -7.10 19.70
N ILE A 83 5.87 -7.93 19.29
CA ILE A 83 6.48 -8.97 20.12
C ILE A 83 8.00 -8.78 20.31
N ALA A 84 8.64 -8.03 19.42
CA ALA A 84 10.03 -7.65 19.53
C ALA A 84 10.25 -6.29 18.85
N PHE A 85 11.36 -5.66 19.17
CA PHE A 85 11.77 -4.42 18.53
C PHE A 85 13.28 -4.36 18.34
N GLU A 86 13.71 -3.58 17.35
CA GLU A 86 15.08 -3.14 17.16
C GLU A 86 15.09 -1.61 17.07
N LYS A 87 15.98 -0.96 17.82
CA LYS A 87 16.11 0.49 17.84
C LYS A 87 17.31 0.93 17.00
N THR A 88 17.08 1.92 16.15
CA THR A 88 18.12 2.66 15.42
C THR A 88 18.22 4.09 15.97
N GLU A 89 18.99 4.98 15.34
CA GLU A 89 19.09 6.38 15.77
C GLU A 89 17.78 7.16 15.61
N LEU A 90 16.97 6.84 14.58
CA LEU A 90 15.77 7.61 14.22
C LEU A 90 14.48 6.80 14.27
N ASN A 91 14.57 5.48 14.08
CA ASN A 91 13.43 4.58 13.95
C ASN A 91 13.50 3.41 14.92
N ILE A 92 12.34 2.82 15.18
CA ILE A 92 12.17 1.53 15.84
C ILE A 92 11.52 0.59 14.84
N SER A 93 12.17 -0.53 14.59
CA SER A 93 11.64 -1.63 13.80
C SER A 93 10.86 -2.55 14.74
N LEU A 94 9.53 -2.56 14.62
CA LEU A 94 8.66 -3.42 15.42
C LEU A 94 8.38 -4.72 14.68
N LEU A 95 8.72 -5.86 15.28
CA LEU A 95 8.27 -7.17 14.82
C LEU A 95 6.87 -7.41 15.36
N MET A 96 5.89 -7.46 14.46
CA MET A 96 4.49 -7.68 14.80
C MET A 96 4.01 -9.06 14.36
N ASN A 97 3.18 -9.69 15.19
CA ASN A 97 2.30 -10.79 14.80
C ASN A 97 0.95 -10.20 14.37
N VAL A 98 0.63 -10.37 13.08
CA VAL A 98 -0.63 -9.97 12.46
C VAL A 98 -1.25 -11.23 11.87
N HIS A 99 -2.34 -11.73 12.46
CA HIS A 99 -3.07 -12.91 11.99
C HIS A 99 -2.19 -14.14 11.70
N ASP A 100 -1.27 -14.48 12.61
CA ASP A 100 -0.32 -15.60 12.49
C ASP A 100 0.80 -15.41 11.44
N GLU A 101 0.90 -14.21 10.84
CA GLU A 101 2.03 -13.79 10.03
C GLU A 101 2.92 -12.80 10.80
N TYR A 102 4.23 -12.94 10.63
CA TYR A 102 5.21 -12.05 11.25
C TYR A 102 5.74 -11.05 10.23
N ALA A 103 5.55 -9.77 10.51
CA ALA A 103 6.00 -8.67 9.67
C ALA A 103 6.71 -7.59 10.52
N THR A 104 7.70 -6.94 9.91
CA THR A 104 8.44 -5.84 10.55
C THR A 104 7.97 -4.52 10.00
N TYR A 105 7.70 -3.57 10.90
CA TYR A 105 7.27 -2.22 10.55
C TYR A 105 8.23 -1.18 11.14
N GLU A 106 8.74 -0.29 10.30
CA GLU A 106 9.56 0.83 10.75
C GLU A 106 8.68 1.99 11.22
N VAL A 107 8.97 2.46 12.42
CA VAL A 107 8.22 3.55 13.06
C VAL A 107 9.19 4.59 13.61
N PRO A 108 8.99 5.89 13.33
CA PRO A 108 9.81 6.94 13.92
C PRO A 108 9.77 6.90 15.46
N ILE A 109 10.94 7.06 16.10
CA ILE A 109 11.08 7.02 17.58
C ILE A 109 10.14 8.03 18.25
N CYS A 110 10.00 9.23 17.68
CA CYS A 110 9.15 10.27 18.21
C CYS A 110 7.67 9.88 18.23
N MET A 111 7.19 9.10 17.26
CA MET A 111 5.80 8.64 17.19
C MET A 111 5.50 7.62 18.29
N ILE A 112 6.37 6.62 18.47
CA ILE A 112 6.17 5.63 19.54
C ILE A 112 6.30 6.28 20.92
N ALA A 113 7.26 7.18 21.12
CA ALA A 113 7.42 7.91 22.38
C ALA A 113 6.14 8.68 22.74
N ALA A 114 5.59 9.42 21.77
CA ALA A 114 4.33 10.13 21.94
C ALA A 114 3.15 9.18 22.24
N ALA A 115 3.08 8.04 21.56
CA ALA A 115 2.02 7.07 21.75
C ALA A 115 2.08 6.34 23.11
N LEU A 116 3.29 6.09 23.63
CA LEU A 116 3.50 5.51 24.97
C LEU A 116 3.50 6.57 26.08
N GLY A 117 3.53 7.86 25.75
CA GLY A 117 3.61 8.95 26.72
C GLY A 117 4.95 9.01 27.47
N CYS A 118 6.04 8.59 26.84
CA CYS A 118 7.39 8.58 27.43
C CYS A 118 8.36 9.48 26.64
N ASN A 119 9.55 9.73 27.20
CA ASN A 119 10.62 10.39 26.47
C ASN A 119 11.29 9.42 25.48
N THR A 120 11.95 9.97 24.46
CA THR A 120 12.70 9.18 23.46
C THR A 120 13.92 8.47 24.06
N GLU A 121 14.46 8.97 25.18
CA GLU A 121 15.56 8.34 25.92
C GLU A 121 15.10 7.07 26.67
N ASP A 122 13.89 7.09 27.21
CA ASP A 122 13.32 6.01 28.03
C ASP A 122 12.62 4.92 27.19
N ILE A 123 12.46 5.15 25.88
CA ILE A 123 11.64 4.33 25.00
C ILE A 123 12.05 2.85 24.95
N GLU A 124 13.35 2.58 25.03
CA GLU A 124 13.88 1.23 24.95
C GLU A 124 13.49 0.42 26.19
N THR A 125 13.61 1.04 27.37
CA THR A 125 13.16 0.45 28.63
C THR A 125 11.65 0.28 28.67
N GLU A 126 10.89 1.27 28.19
CA GLU A 126 9.43 1.17 28.14
C GLU A 126 8.99 0.04 27.20
N LEU A 127 9.58 -0.10 26.01
CA LEU A 127 9.25 -1.21 25.13
C LEU A 127 9.62 -2.57 25.75
N GLN A 128 10.81 -2.71 26.34
CA GLN A 128 11.24 -3.95 27.00
C GLN A 128 10.28 -4.40 28.11
N ASN A 129 9.77 -3.46 28.90
CA ASN A 129 8.90 -3.76 30.05
C ASN A 129 7.46 -4.09 29.66
N ASN A 130 7.01 -3.68 28.47
CA ASN A 130 5.61 -3.77 28.10
C ASN A 130 5.33 -4.66 26.88
N LEU A 131 6.38 -5.21 26.25
CA LEU A 131 6.18 -6.24 25.24
C LEU A 131 5.56 -7.52 25.87
N PRO A 132 4.59 -8.16 25.21
CA PRO A 132 4.00 -7.77 23.91
C PRO A 132 3.02 -6.59 24.01
N LEU A 133 2.99 -5.73 22.98
CA LEU A 133 2.10 -4.56 22.89
C LEU A 133 1.05 -4.77 21.80
N GLN A 134 -0.21 -4.46 22.10
CA GLN A 134 -1.26 -4.42 21.09
C GLN A 134 -1.17 -3.08 20.34
N CYS A 135 -0.94 -3.17 19.04
CA CYS A 135 -0.65 -2.04 18.18
C CYS A 135 -1.66 -1.96 17.03
N SER A 136 -2.08 -0.74 16.71
CA SER A 136 -2.87 -0.43 15.52
C SER A 136 -2.20 0.72 14.76
N PHE A 137 -1.79 0.50 13.51
CA PHE A 137 -1.08 1.48 12.70
C PHE A 137 -1.80 1.77 11.39
N ILE A 138 -1.60 2.97 10.85
CA ILE A 138 -1.88 3.31 9.47
C ILE A 138 -0.56 3.29 8.72
N LEU A 139 -0.52 2.51 7.65
CA LEU A 139 0.63 2.37 6.77
C LEU A 139 0.42 3.17 5.48
N LYS A 140 1.47 3.83 5.03
CA LYS A 140 1.61 4.38 3.69
C LYS A 140 2.92 3.83 3.11
N ASP A 141 2.84 3.12 1.99
CA ASP A 141 4.01 2.50 1.34
C ASP A 141 4.85 1.61 2.27
N SER A 142 4.19 0.84 3.15
CA SER A 142 4.82 -0.03 4.19
C SER A 142 5.52 0.71 5.34
N THR A 143 5.44 2.04 5.39
CA THR A 143 5.93 2.86 6.51
C THR A 143 4.78 3.26 7.41
N VAL A 144 4.97 3.27 8.73
CA VAL A 144 3.94 3.76 9.66
C VAL A 144 3.80 5.28 9.53
N GLU A 145 2.64 5.73 9.08
CA GLU A 145 2.27 7.14 8.96
C GLU A 145 1.58 7.65 10.23
N GLU A 146 0.76 6.79 10.86
CA GLU A 146 0.04 7.14 12.10
C GLU A 146 -0.07 5.93 13.04
N ILE A 147 0.06 6.18 14.34
CA ILE A 147 -0.23 5.20 15.40
C ILE A 147 -1.63 5.49 15.94
N ILE A 148 -2.59 4.61 15.65
CA ILE A 148 -3.97 4.74 16.15
C ILE A 148 -4.01 4.38 17.64
N SER A 149 -3.35 3.30 18.03
CA SER A 149 -3.33 2.84 19.41
C SER A 149 -2.11 1.98 19.69
N ILE A 150 -1.50 2.18 20.86
CA ILE A 150 -0.54 1.26 21.44
C ILE A 150 -0.97 0.99 22.88
N THR A 151 -1.21 -0.28 23.21
CA THR A 151 -1.73 -0.66 24.54
C THR A 151 -0.96 -1.86 25.08
N LYS A 152 -0.78 -1.83 26.40
CA LYS A 152 -0.10 -2.87 27.16
C LYS A 152 -0.98 -4.12 27.15
N SER A 153 -0.43 -5.28 26.80
CA SER A 153 -1.14 -6.54 26.99
C SER A 153 -1.33 -6.73 28.49
N SER A 154 -2.58 -6.74 28.94
CA SER A 154 -2.96 -6.89 30.36
C SER A 154 -2.67 -8.30 30.87
#